data_AF-A0A4R2BJ99-F1
#
_entry.id   AF-A0A4R2BJ99-F1
#
_cell.length_a   1.000
_cell.length_b   1.000
_cell.length_c   1.000
_cell.angle_alpha   90.00
_cell.angle_beta   90.00
_cell.angle_gamma   90.00
#
_symmetry.space_group_name_H-M   'P 1'
#
loop_
_entity.id
_entity.type
_entity.pdbx_description
1 polymer ?
#
loop_
_entity_poly.entity_id
_entity_poly.type
_entity_poly.pdbx_seq_one_letter_code
_entity_poly.pdbx_strand_id
1 'polypeptide(L)'
;MISKQHGECRNVHYVDRDAHLVFYEGELGLMTVLTNNKFSKIKSVMSTLDFTQLKEFREPILWKAHYEPQEKFSMIIGVSTSEVKTISIASEHDIQPKRIKIHDHLWVWYSIFENYELNKPIKINAYDENGKLI
;
A
#
# COMPACT_ATOMS: atom_id res chain seq x y z
N MET A 1 -7.68 8.03 18.27
CA MET A 1 -7.09 6.95 19.08
C MET A 1 -7.64 5.64 18.52
N ILE A 2 -6.85 4.93 17.71
CA ILE A 2 -7.27 3.68 17.04
C ILE A 2 -7.17 2.58 18.09
N SER A 3 -8.30 2.15 18.67
CA SER A 3 -8.29 1.27 19.85
C SER A 3 -8.40 -0.22 19.50
N LYS A 4 -7.48 -1.00 20.07
CA LYS A 4 -7.52 -2.42 20.51
C LYS A 4 -8.02 -3.54 19.58
N GLN A 5 -8.65 -3.30 18.44
CA GLN A 5 -9.27 -4.40 17.65
C GLN A 5 -8.28 -5.19 16.78
N HIS A 6 -7.07 -4.69 16.49
CA HIS A 6 -6.15 -5.30 15.53
C HIS A 6 -4.67 -5.29 15.95
N GLY A 7 -4.40 -5.48 17.25
CA GLY A 7 -3.05 -5.40 17.83
C GLY A 7 -2.66 -3.97 18.24
N GLU A 8 -1.50 -3.82 18.89
CA GLU A 8 -1.00 -2.50 19.29
C GLU A 8 -0.56 -1.69 18.05
N CYS A 9 -1.22 -0.56 17.82
CA CYS A 9 -0.77 0.46 16.87
C CYS A 9 0.47 1.13 17.46
N ARG A 10 1.66 0.84 16.93
CA ARG A 10 2.93 1.39 17.40
C ARG A 10 3.14 2.81 16.89
N ASN A 11 2.92 3.03 15.59
CA ASN A 11 3.12 4.33 14.96
C ASN A 11 2.21 4.54 13.76
N VAL A 12 1.60 5.73 13.62
CA VAL A 12 0.82 6.09 12.43
C VAL A 12 1.72 6.85 11.47
N HIS A 13 1.88 6.35 10.25
CA HIS A 13 2.73 6.98 9.23
C HIS A 13 1.97 7.95 8.35
N TYR A 14 0.74 7.60 7.99
CA TYR A 14 -0.03 8.38 7.03
C TYR A 14 -1.54 8.15 7.17
N VAL A 15 -2.30 9.20 6.88
CA VAL A 15 -3.77 9.18 6.82
C VAL A 15 -4.18 9.76 5.47
N ASP A 16 -4.73 8.93 4.59
CA ASP A 16 -5.39 9.40 3.38
C ASP A 16 -6.83 9.80 3.74
N ARG A 17 -7.08 11.11 3.81
CA ARG A 17 -8.40 11.61 4.21
C ARG A 17 -9.46 11.38 3.15
N ASP A 18 -9.08 11.44 1.88
CA ASP A 18 -10.02 11.31 0.77
C ASP A 18 -10.45 9.85 0.63
N ALA A 19 -9.50 8.92 0.78
CA ALA A 19 -9.74 7.49 0.73
C ALA A 19 -10.17 6.87 2.07
N HIS A 20 -10.16 7.63 3.16
CA HIS A 20 -10.40 7.14 4.52
C HIS A 20 -9.46 6.00 4.97
N LEU A 21 -8.23 5.98 4.44
CA LEU A 21 -7.22 4.97 4.76
C LEU A 21 -6.27 5.47 5.85
N VAL A 22 -5.86 4.55 6.72
CA VAL A 22 -4.78 4.78 7.69
C VAL A 22 -3.68 3.73 7.50
N PHE A 23 -2.44 4.21 7.44
CA PHE A 23 -1.24 3.40 7.36
C PHE A 23 -0.50 3.50 8.69
N TYR A 24 -0.38 2.38 9.40
CA TYR A 24 0.26 2.33 10.71
C TYR A 24 1.11 1.06 10.88
N GLU A 25 2.16 1.15 11.68
CA GLU A 25 2.97 0.00 12.07
C GLU A 25 2.30 -0.76 13.20
N GLY A 26 2.04 -2.05 12.96
CA GLY A 26 1.63 -3.02 13.97
C GLY A 26 2.73 -4.06 14.21
N GLU A 27 2.38 -5.16 14.88
CA GLU A 27 3.34 -6.23 15.18
C GLU A 27 3.82 -6.99 13.93
N LEU A 28 2.96 -7.11 12.91
CA LEU A 28 3.20 -7.89 11.69
C LEU A 28 3.79 -7.06 10.53
N GLY A 29 4.17 -5.80 10.79
CA GLY A 29 4.63 -4.85 9.78
C GLY A 29 3.63 -3.71 9.56
N LEU A 30 3.57 -3.19 8.33
CA LEU A 30 2.66 -2.09 8.01
C LEU A 30 1.25 -2.58 7.75
N MET A 31 0.33 -2.07 8.55
CA MET A 31 -1.09 -2.27 8.43
C MET A 31 -1.69 -1.11 7.62
N THR A 32 -2.50 -1.43 6.63
CA THR A 32 -3.37 -0.48 5.93
C THR A 32 -4.81 -0.82 6.29
N VAL A 33 -5.53 0.14 6.85
CA VAL A 33 -6.92 -0.06 7.28
C VAL A 33 -7.82 0.99 6.68
N LEU A 34 -9.02 0.55 6.31
CA LEU A 34 -10.11 1.45 5.94
C LEU A 34 -10.85 1.87 7.20
N THR A 35 -11.23 3.14 7.27
CA THR A 35 -11.92 3.71 8.43
C THR A 35 -13.25 4.33 8.05
N ASN A 36 -14.04 4.70 9.05
CA ASN A 36 -15.19 5.59 8.84
C ASN A 36 -14.75 7.04 8.61
N ASN A 37 -15.69 7.89 8.18
CA ASN A 37 -15.43 9.31 7.88
C ASN A 37 -14.87 10.14 9.05
N LYS A 38 -14.91 9.61 10.28
CA LYS A 38 -14.40 10.25 11.50
C LYS A 38 -13.07 9.67 11.97
N PHE A 39 -12.48 8.71 11.26
CA PHE A 39 -11.25 7.99 11.65
C PHE A 39 -11.31 7.41 13.07
N SER A 40 -12.52 7.05 13.51
CA SER A 40 -12.80 6.61 14.88
C SER A 40 -13.03 5.10 14.97
N LYS A 41 -13.32 4.45 13.83
CA LYS A 41 -13.58 3.02 13.73
C LYS A 41 -12.90 2.48 12.48
N ILE A 42 -12.25 1.33 12.62
CA ILE A 42 -11.77 0.52 11.49
C ILE A 42 -12.99 -0.20 10.90
N LYS A 43 -13.16 -0.10 9.58
CA LYS A 43 -14.15 -0.85 8.82
C LYS A 43 -13.58 -2.20 8.38
N SER A 44 -12.39 -2.19 7.79
CA SER A 44 -11.70 -3.39 7.32
C SER A 44 -10.18 -3.22 7.31
N VAL A 45 -9.47 -4.36 7.32
CA VAL A 45 -8.02 -4.40 7.11
C VAL A 45 -7.77 -4.65 5.63
N MET A 46 -7.20 -3.64 4.97
CA MET A 46 -6.99 -3.63 3.53
C MET A 46 -5.71 -4.37 3.13
N SER A 47 -4.67 -4.27 3.93
CA SER A 47 -3.41 -4.94 3.67
C SER A 47 -2.54 -5.04 4.91
N THR A 48 -1.75 -6.11 4.96
CA THR A 48 -0.61 -6.25 5.86
C THR A 48 0.63 -6.49 5.00
N LEU A 49 1.56 -5.54 5.07
CA LEU A 49 2.85 -5.61 4.40
C LEU A 49 3.91 -5.98 5.43
N ASP A 50 4.39 -7.21 5.34
CA ASP A 50 5.48 -7.71 6.14
C ASP A 50 6.81 -7.33 5.49
N PHE A 51 7.58 -6.47 6.17
CA PHE A 51 8.86 -5.97 5.67
C PHE A 51 9.95 -7.05 5.63
N THR A 52 9.78 -8.18 6.33
CA THR A 52 10.73 -9.28 6.25
C THR A 52 10.71 -9.94 4.87
N GLN A 53 9.54 -9.97 4.20
CA GLN A 53 9.39 -10.55 2.87
C GLN A 53 10.30 -9.88 1.84
N LEU A 54 10.47 -8.55 1.90
CA LEU A 54 11.40 -7.85 0.99
C LEU A 54 12.84 -8.38 1.11
N LYS A 55 13.28 -8.69 2.32
CA LYS A 55 14.64 -9.21 2.55
C LYS A 55 14.78 -10.66 2.07
N GLU A 56 13.74 -11.47 2.24
CA GLU A 56 13.74 -12.88 1.86
C GLU A 56 13.71 -13.06 0.34
N PHE A 57 12.87 -12.29 -0.36
CA PHE A 57 12.72 -12.42 -1.82
C PHE A 57 13.82 -11.71 -2.60
N ARG A 58 14.61 -10.82 -1.99
CA ARG A 58 15.62 -9.98 -2.65
C ARG A 58 15.10 -9.19 -3.87
N GLU A 59 13.79 -9.02 -3.95
CA GLU A 59 13.14 -8.20 -4.95
C GLU A 59 13.20 -6.73 -4.50
N PRO A 60 13.43 -5.77 -5.41
CA PRO A 60 13.43 -4.35 -5.05
C PRO A 60 12.04 -3.88 -4.59
N ILE A 61 11.02 -4.72 -4.81
CA ILE A 61 9.64 -4.36 -4.59
C ILE A 61 8.70 -5.57 -4.47
N LEU A 62 7.68 -5.43 -3.63
CA LEU A 62 6.60 -6.39 -3.45
C LEU A 62 5.25 -5.69 -3.52
N TRP A 63 4.28 -6.30 -4.19
CA TRP A 63 2.94 -5.73 -4.33
C TRP A 63 1.85 -6.78 -4.17
N LYS A 64 0.66 -6.31 -3.83
CA LYS A 64 -0.56 -7.10 -3.72
C LYS A 64 -1.73 -6.27 -4.25
N ALA A 65 -2.70 -6.95 -4.84
CA ALA A 65 -4.01 -6.38 -5.11
C ALA A 65 -4.97 -6.82 -4.00
N HIS A 66 -5.77 -5.89 -3.49
CA HIS A 66 -6.85 -6.12 -2.57
C HIS A 66 -8.15 -5.64 -3.18
N TYR A 67 -9.24 -6.35 -2.90
CA TYR A 67 -10.57 -5.98 -3.31
C TYR A 67 -11.44 -5.82 -2.06
N GLU A 68 -12.14 -4.69 -1.94
CA GLU A 68 -13.07 -4.41 -0.84
C GLU A 68 -14.51 -4.41 -1.40
N PRO A 69 -15.24 -5.54 -1.31
CA PRO A 69 -16.56 -5.68 -1.92
C PRO A 69 -17.60 -4.73 -1.33
N GLN A 70 -17.50 -4.40 -0.04
CA GLN A 70 -18.52 -3.58 0.62
C GLN A 70 -18.50 -2.13 0.16
N GLU A 71 -17.30 -1.64 -0.17
CA GLU A 71 -17.04 -0.27 -0.58
C GLU A 71 -16.82 -0.15 -2.10
N LYS A 72 -16.88 -1.30 -2.80
CA LYS A 72 -16.85 -1.43 -4.26
C LYS A 72 -15.61 -0.81 -4.91
N PHE A 73 -14.46 -0.92 -4.26
CA PHE A 73 -13.19 -0.47 -4.82
C PHE A 73 -12.13 -1.56 -4.75
N SER A 74 -11.16 -1.44 -5.64
CA SER A 74 -9.94 -2.23 -5.62
C SER A 74 -8.75 -1.36 -5.23
N MET A 75 -7.77 -1.96 -4.59
CA MET A 75 -6.54 -1.29 -4.20
C MET A 75 -5.34 -2.12 -4.66
N ILE A 76 -4.40 -1.49 -5.33
CA ILE A 76 -3.06 -2.05 -5.52
C ILE A 76 -2.17 -1.38 -4.50
N ILE A 77 -1.44 -2.17 -3.72
CA ILE A 77 -0.54 -1.68 -2.68
C ILE A 77 0.76 -2.48 -2.69
N GLY A 78 1.87 -1.83 -2.43
CA GLY A 78 3.15 -2.50 -2.27
C GLY A 78 4.17 -1.70 -1.47
N VAL A 79 5.31 -2.34 -1.25
CA VAL A 79 6.46 -1.78 -0.54
C VAL A 79 7.71 -1.96 -1.40
N SER A 80 8.56 -0.94 -1.44
CA SER A 80 9.83 -0.97 -2.18
C SER A 80 10.99 -0.52 -1.33
N THR A 81 12.19 -0.93 -1.73
CA THR A 81 13.44 -0.35 -1.22
C THR A 81 13.62 1.07 -1.76
N SER A 82 14.68 1.75 -1.29
CA SER A 82 15.08 3.07 -1.77
C SER A 82 15.65 3.09 -3.20
N GLU A 83 15.91 1.91 -3.79
CA GLU A 83 16.40 1.79 -5.17
C GLU A 83 15.30 2.18 -6.16
N VAL A 84 14.04 1.81 -5.87
CA VAL A 84 12.87 2.19 -6.66
C VAL A 84 12.55 3.67 -6.44
N LYS A 85 12.67 4.47 -7.49
CA LYS A 85 12.35 5.91 -7.46
C LYS A 85 10.97 6.22 -7.97
N THR A 86 10.46 5.46 -8.94
CA THR A 86 9.09 5.60 -9.44
C THR A 86 8.51 4.27 -9.87
N ILE A 87 7.19 4.22 -9.94
CA ILE A 87 6.41 3.05 -10.36
C ILE A 87 5.32 3.50 -11.32
N SER A 88 5.02 2.67 -12.33
CA SER A 88 3.76 2.72 -13.06
C SER A 88 3.01 1.40 -12.96
N ILE A 89 1.69 1.46 -12.81
CA ILE A 89 0.80 0.30 -12.89
C ILE A 89 0.43 0.13 -14.36
N ALA A 90 1.29 -0.54 -15.12
CA ALA A 90 1.18 -0.69 -16.57
C ALA A 90 -0.11 -1.39 -17.02
N SER A 91 -0.65 -2.30 -16.19
CA SER A 91 -1.95 -2.93 -16.47
C SER A 91 -3.13 -1.95 -16.32
N GLU A 92 -2.93 -0.81 -15.67
CA GLU A 92 -3.96 0.20 -15.40
C GLU A 92 -3.59 1.54 -16.05
N HIS A 93 -3.30 1.53 -17.36
CA HIS A 93 -3.01 2.74 -18.15
C HIS A 93 -1.84 3.57 -17.59
N ASP A 94 -0.80 2.90 -17.11
CA ASP A 94 0.41 3.51 -16.55
C ASP A 94 0.13 4.48 -15.38
N ILE A 95 -0.92 4.22 -14.60
CA ILE A 95 -1.22 5.01 -13.40
C ILE A 95 -0.03 5.01 -12.46
N GLN A 96 0.36 6.22 -12.02
CA GLN A 96 1.39 6.40 -11.01
C GLN A 96 0.76 6.35 -9.61
N PRO A 97 1.11 5.36 -8.77
CA PRO A 97 0.55 5.23 -7.44
C PRO A 97 1.04 6.36 -6.51
N LYS A 98 0.24 6.67 -5.48
CA LYS A 98 0.66 7.53 -4.38
C LYS A 98 1.84 6.88 -3.64
N ARG A 99 2.83 7.68 -3.26
CA ARG A 99 4.03 7.24 -2.54
C ARG A 99 4.09 7.81 -1.12
N ILE A 100 4.42 6.98 -0.15
CA ILE A 100 4.63 7.37 1.25
C ILE A 100 5.98 6.85 1.75
N LYS A 101 6.75 7.68 2.44
CA LYS A 101 7.96 7.25 3.17
C LYS A 101 7.53 6.68 4.53
N ILE A 102 7.89 5.42 4.81
CA ILE A 102 7.59 4.78 6.10
C ILE A 102 8.86 4.71 6.96
N HIS A 103 9.97 4.32 6.35
CA HIS A 103 11.31 4.29 6.96
C HIS A 103 12.36 4.87 6.00
N ASP A 104 13.60 5.01 6.47
CA ASP A 104 14.69 5.58 5.65
C ASP A 104 14.98 4.81 4.37
N HIS A 105 14.69 3.51 4.34
CA HIS A 105 14.95 2.65 3.20
C HIS A 105 13.70 2.01 2.60
N LEU A 106 12.49 2.35 3.09
CA LEU A 106 11.25 1.72 2.66
C LEU A 106 10.18 2.73 2.28
N TRP A 107 9.59 2.49 1.11
CA TRP A 107 8.51 3.28 0.54
C TRP A 107 7.28 2.41 0.35
N VAL A 108 6.11 2.96 0.64
CA VAL A 108 4.83 2.34 0.31
C VAL A 108 4.25 3.03 -0.90
N TRP A 109 3.66 2.22 -1.76
CA TRP A 109 3.01 2.64 -2.98
C TRP A 109 1.60 2.11 -2.97
N TYR A 110 0.61 2.94 -3.28
CA TYR A 110 -0.76 2.48 -3.41
C TYR A 110 -1.56 3.29 -4.44
N SER A 111 -2.54 2.63 -5.04
CA SER A 111 -3.56 3.25 -5.87
C SER A 111 -4.91 2.61 -5.58
N ILE A 112 -5.96 3.43 -5.62
CA ILE A 112 -7.35 3.01 -5.40
C ILE A 112 -8.09 3.18 -6.72
N PHE A 113 -8.93 2.21 -7.02
CA PHE A 113 -9.70 2.15 -8.25
C PHE A 113 -11.17 2.02 -7.87
N GLU A 114 -11.97 2.99 -8.31
CA GLU A 114 -13.43 2.98 -8.12
C GLU A 114 -14.13 1.84 -8.89
N ASN A 115 -13.39 1.16 -9.77
CA ASN A 115 -13.85 -0.05 -10.43
C ASN A 115 -13.34 -1.30 -9.68
N TYR A 116 -14.22 -2.29 -9.55
CA TYR A 116 -13.94 -3.53 -8.83
C TYR A 116 -13.03 -4.48 -9.63
N GLU A 117 -13.04 -4.38 -10.96
CA GLU A 117 -12.23 -5.23 -11.84
C GLU A 117 -10.90 -4.56 -12.19
N LEU A 118 -9.81 -5.07 -11.61
CA LEU A 118 -8.45 -4.78 -12.06
C LEU A 118 -8.08 -5.64 -13.28
N ASN A 119 -7.30 -5.06 -14.19
CA ASN A 119 -6.76 -5.72 -15.38
C ASN A 119 -5.69 -6.75 -14.98
N LYS A 120 -5.99 -8.03 -15.19
CA LYS A 120 -5.11 -9.16 -14.82
C LYS A 120 -4.30 -9.67 -16.03
N PRO A 121 -3.04 -10.10 -15.84
CA PRO A 121 -2.26 -10.00 -14.60
C PRO A 121 -1.89 -8.54 -14.29
N ILE A 122 -1.79 -8.20 -13.00
CA ILE A 122 -1.29 -6.89 -12.58
C ILE A 122 0.16 -6.75 -13.06
N LYS A 123 0.44 -5.71 -13.84
CA LYS A 123 1.79 -5.41 -14.34
C LYS A 123 2.27 -4.13 -13.70
N ILE A 124 3.40 -4.21 -13.03
CA ILE A 124 4.04 -3.07 -12.39
C ILE A 124 5.42 -2.88 -13.01
N ASN A 125 5.73 -1.65 -13.41
CA ASN A 125 7.06 -1.24 -13.82
C ASN A 125 7.68 -0.44 -12.68
N ALA A 126 8.86 -0.82 -12.21
CA ALA A 126 9.64 -0.09 -11.23
C ALA A 126 10.86 0.53 -11.90
N TYR A 127 11.20 1.77 -11.56
CA TYR A 127 12.29 2.49 -12.18
C TYR A 127 13.25 3.05 -11.15
N ASP A 128 14.55 3.02 -11.47
CA ASP A 128 15.61 3.61 -10.68
C ASP A 128 15.74 5.14 -10.89
N GLU A 129 16.79 5.74 -10.34
CA GLU A 129 17.07 7.18 -10.43
C GLU A 129 17.46 7.67 -11.82
N ASN A 130 17.87 6.75 -12.70
CA ASN A 130 18.19 7.04 -14.10
C ASN A 130 16.96 6.83 -15.00
N GLY A 131 15.80 6.47 -14.43
CA GLY A 131 14.60 6.11 -15.19
C GLY A 131 14.73 4.76 -15.88
N LYS A 132 15.68 3.91 -15.46
CA LYS A 132 15.84 2.56 -16.00
C LYS A 132 14.91 1.61 -15.26
N LEU A 133 14.24 0.73 -16.02
CA LEU A 133 13.44 -0.36 -15.47
C LEU A 133 14.34 -1.32 -14.66
N ILE A 134 13.90 -1.68 -13.45
CA ILE A 134 14.59 -2.61 -12.55
C ILE A 134 13.70 -3.80 -12.18
#